data_AF-A0A9E4BHF1-F1
#
_entry.id   AF-A0A9E4BHF1-F1
#
_cell.length_a   1.000
_cell.length_b   1.000
_cell.length_c   1.000
_cell.angle_alpha   90.00
_cell.angle_beta   90.00
_cell.angle_gamma   90.00
#
_symmetry.space_group_name_H-M   'P 1'
#
loop_
_entity.id
_entity.type
_entity.pdbx_description
1 polymer ?
#
loop_
_entity_poly.entity_id
_entity_poly.type
_entity_poly.pdbx_seq_one_letter_code
_entity_poly.pdbx_strand_id
1 'polypeptide(L)' 'KRSTIEAILDVLEIRFDLSEAHPLSTRITAIDDLQHLKQLLRTAIQVPNIEAFQRVLDA' A
#
# COMPACT_ATOMS: atom_id res chain seq x y z
N LYS A 1 -3.11 6.70 11.42
CA LYS A 1 -1.91 6.65 10.54
C LYS A 1 -1.28 5.26 10.57
N ARG A 2 -0.66 4.85 11.69
CA ARG A 2 0.01 3.54 11.82
C ARG A 2 -0.89 2.34 11.48
N SER A 3 -2.08 2.27 12.09
CA SER A 3 -3.08 1.24 11.79
C SER A 3 -3.55 1.21 10.32
N THR A 4 -3.50 2.34 9.62
CA THR A 4 -3.85 2.38 8.18
C THR A 4 -2.70 1.87 7.32
N ILE A 5 -1.45 2.16 7.69
CA ILE A 5 -0.27 1.63 7.01
C ILE A 5 -0.21 0.11 7.17
N GLU A 6 -0.38 -0.39 8.39
CA GLU A 6 -0.44 -1.84 8.68
C GLU A 6 -1.53 -2.52 7.83
N ALA A 7 -2.74 -1.95 7.78
CA ALA A 7 -3.81 -2.48 6.94
C ALA A 7 -3.49 -2.48 5.43
N ILE A 8 -2.73 -1.50 4.92
CA ILE A 8 -2.29 -1.50 3.52
C ILE A 8 -1.31 -2.64 3.29
N LEU A 9 -0.31 -2.79 4.17
CA LEU A 9 0.72 -3.82 4.04
C LEU A 9 0.11 -5.22 4.13
N ASP A 10 -0.79 -5.46 5.08
CA ASP A 10 -1.50 -6.74 5.22
C ASP A 10 -2.26 -7.11 3.94
N VAL A 11 -2.96 -6.14 3.33
CA VAL A 11 -3.69 -6.38 2.07
C VAL A 11 -2.73 -6.72 0.94
N LEU A 12 -1.59 -6.04 0.85
CA LEU A 12 -0.59 -6.30 -0.19
C LEU A 12 0.10 -7.65 0.02
N GLU A 13 0.38 -8.04 1.26
CA GLU A 13 0.91 -9.36 1.62
C GLU A 13 -0.08 -10.45 1.21
N ILE A 14 -1.35 -10.35 1.62
CA ILE A 14 -2.38 -11.35 1.34
C ILE A 14 -2.66 -11.49 -0.16
N ARG A 15 -2.72 -10.38 -0.90
CA ARG A 15 -3.14 -10.40 -2.32
C ARG A 15 -2.01 -10.65 -3.29
N PHE A 16 -0.80 -10.19 -2.94
CA PHE A 16 0.33 -10.14 -3.88
C PHE A 16 1.60 -10.77 -3.33
N ASP A 17 1.54 -11.45 -2.18
CA ASP A 17 2.67 -12.08 -1.50
C ASP A 17 3.81 -11.08 -1.24
N LEU A 18 3.42 -9.83 -0.92
CA LEU A 18 4.36 -8.74 -0.70
C LEU A 18 5.06 -8.89 0.66
N SER A 19 6.33 -9.27 0.65
CA SER A 19 7.16 -9.30 1.87
C SER A 19 7.23 -7.93 2.54
N GLU A 20 7.24 -7.88 3.88
CA GLU A 20 7.48 -6.66 4.65
C GLU A 20 8.78 -5.94 4.25
N ALA A 21 9.80 -6.67 3.81
CA ALA A 21 11.08 -6.13 3.35
C ALA A 21 11.00 -5.48 1.96
N HIS A 22 9.83 -5.51 1.30
CA HIS A 22 9.66 -4.96 -0.02
C HIS A 22 9.84 -3.42 -0.02
N PRO A 23 10.51 -2.82 -1.01
CA PRO A 23 10.72 -1.37 -1.08
C PRO A 23 9.45 -0.51 -0.97
N LEU A 24 8.31 -1.07 -1.36
CA LEU A 24 7.01 -0.40 -1.22
C LEU A 24 6.60 -0.16 0.24
N SER A 25 6.97 -1.04 1.16
CA SER A 25 6.67 -0.89 2.58
C SER A 25 7.32 0.38 3.15
N THR A 26 8.58 0.63 2.78
CA THR A 26 9.29 1.87 3.15
C THR A 26 8.62 3.11 2.54
N ARG A 27 8.15 3.01 1.30
CA ARG A 27 7.47 4.13 0.64
C ARG A 27 6.12 4.46 1.27
N ILE A 28 5.32 3.45 1.61
CA ILE A 28 4.02 3.63 2.26
C ILE A 28 4.18 4.21 3.67
N THR A 29 5.19 3.76 4.42
CA THR A 29 5.45 4.27 5.78
C THR A 29 5.90 5.73 5.81
N ALA A 30 6.55 6.20 4.74
CA ALA A 30 6.96 7.60 4.56
C ALA A 30 5.80 8.57 4.26
N ILE A 31 4.59 8.07 3.96
CA ILE A 31 3.44 8.94 3.66
C ILE A 31 2.84 9.48 4.96
N ASP A 32 2.84 10.81 5.12
CA ASP A 32 2.23 11.50 6.25
C ASP A 32 0.73 11.81 6.07
N ASP A 33 0.26 11.90 4.83
CA ASP A 33 -1.14 12.24 4.53
C ASP A 33 -2.08 11.05 4.79
N LEU A 34 -2.94 11.20 5.81
CA LEU A 34 -3.93 10.21 6.18
C LEU A 34 -5.00 9.98 5.10
N GLN A 35 -5.38 10.99 4.32
CA GLN A 35 -6.35 10.83 3.23
C GLN A 35 -5.73 10.03 2.09
N HIS A 36 -4.48 10.33 1.76
CA HIS A 36 -3.72 9.54 0.79
C HIS A 36 -3.61 8.07 1.24
N LEU A 37 -3.29 7.81 2.50
CA LEU A 37 -3.25 6.43 3.04
C LEU A 37 -4.61 5.72 2.92
N LYS A 38 -5.74 6.40 3.18
CA LYS A 38 -7.07 5.81 2.99
C LYS A 38 -7.37 5.49 1.52
N GLN A 39 -6.93 6.34 0.59
CA GLN A 39 -7.06 6.08 -0.83
C GLN A 39 -6.20 4.89 -1.27
N LEU A 40 -4.96 4.80 -0.77
CA LEU A 40 -4.07 3.67 -1.02
C LEU A 40 -4.65 2.36 -0.50
N LEU A 41 -5.25 2.34 0.69
CA LEU A 41 -5.92 1.14 1.20
C LEU A 41 -7.04 0.65 0.27
N ARG A 42 -7.88 1.56 -0.24
CA ARG A 42 -8.91 1.20 -1.23
C ARG A 42 -8.29 0.69 -2.53
N THR A 43 -7.23 1.36 -2.99
CA THR A 43 -6.50 0.99 -4.21
C THR A 43 -5.89 -0.42 -4.06
N ALA A 44 -5.27 -0.71 -2.92
CA ALA A 44 -4.68 -2.02 -2.60
C ALA A 44 -5.69 -3.16 -2.67
N ILE A 45 -7.00 -2.90 -2.47
CA ILE A 45 -8.08 -3.88 -2.59
C ILE A 45 -8.60 -3.99 -4.05
N GLN A 46 -8.58 -2.89 -4.80
CA GLN A 46 -9.22 -2.82 -6.13
C GLN A 46 -8.30 -3.19 -7.29
N VAL A 47 -7.00 -2.90 -7.17
CA VAL A 47 -6.05 -3.15 -8.26
C VAL A 47 -5.87 -4.64 -8.55
N PRO A 48 -5.65 -5.02 -9.82
CA PRO A 48 -5.53 -6.41 -10.22
C PRO A 48 -4.17 -7.04 -9.91
N ASN A 49 -3.12 -6.22 -9.74
CA ASN A 49 -1.75 -6.66 -9.47
C ASN A 49 -0.94 -5.56 -8.77
N ILE A 50 0.26 -5.92 -8.32
CA ILE A 50 1.14 -5.02 -7.59
C ILE A 50 1.67 -3.88 -8.47
N GLU A 51 1.90 -4.11 -9.76
CA GLU A 51 2.39 -3.08 -10.68
C GLU A 51 1.35 -1.97 -10.87
N ALA A 52 0.06 -2.30 -10.90
CA ALA A 52 -1.02 -1.33 -10.94
C ALA A 52 -1.10 -0.52 -9.65
N PHE A 53 -0.85 -1.15 -8.49
CA PHE A 53 -0.73 -0.43 -7.21
C PHE A 53 0.46 0.54 -7.22
N GLN A 54 1.62 0.09 -7.69
CA GLN A 54 2.84 0.90 -7.77
C GLN A 54 2.61 2.17 -8.59
N ARG A 55 1.96 2.06 -9.76
CA ARG A 55 1.63 3.23 -10.59
C ARG A 55 0.78 4.27 -9.88
N VAL A 56 -0.13 3.85 -9.01
CA VAL A 56 -0.96 4.79 -8.21
C VAL A 56 -0.14 5.42 -7.09
N LEU A 57 0.80 4.68 -6.51
CA LEU A 57 1.72 5.19 -5.49
C LEU A 57 2.79 6.14 -6.07
N ASP A 58 3.14 5.97 -7.34
CA ASP A 58 4.11 6.79 -8.09
C ASP A 58 3.50 8.06 -8.71
N ALA A 59 2.17 8.13 -8.82
CA ALA A 59 1.44 9.25 -9.42
C ALA A 59 1.35 10.46 -8.47
#